data_AF-A0A7C7LIZ0-F1
#
_entry.id   AF-A0A7C7LIZ0-F1
#
_cell.length_a   1.000
_cell.length_b   1.000
_cell.length_c   1.000
_cell.angle_alpha   90.00
_cell.angle_beta   90.00
_cell.angle_gamma   90.00
#
_symmetry.space_group_name_H-M   'P 1'
#
loop_
_entity.id
_entity.type
_entity.pdbx_description
1 polymer ?
#
loop_
_entity_poly.entity_id
_entity_poly.type
_entity_poly.pdbx_seq_one_letter_code
_entity_poly.pdbx_strand_id
1 'polypeptide(L)'
;MTNNERRNNERHEYVAPTAMMLAAGSLEGETVNASEHGLLIRATGTISVIVKIKDKEYRGRLVRAEPMVDGGTYYALDLDDKFEQ
;
A
#
# COMPACT_ATOMS: atom_id res chain seq x y z
N MET A 1 4.56 9.83 26.79
CA MET A 1 3.60 10.50 25.89
C MET A 1 2.88 9.40 25.13
N THR A 2 1.57 9.36 25.20
CA THR A 2 0.69 8.28 24.77
C THR A 2 0.64 8.15 23.24
N ASN A 3 0.86 6.94 22.73
CA ASN A 3 1.06 6.57 21.31
C ASN A 3 -0.15 6.78 20.35
N ASN A 4 -1.15 7.60 20.70
CA ASN A 4 -2.41 7.68 19.96
C ASN A 4 -2.58 8.87 18.99
N GLU A 5 -1.58 9.76 18.85
CA GLU A 5 -1.72 10.99 18.04
C GLU A 5 -1.00 10.94 16.67
N ARG A 6 -1.14 9.83 15.93
CA ARG A 6 -0.54 9.72 14.58
C ARG A 6 -1.54 9.47 13.46
N ARG A 7 -2.84 9.46 13.75
CA ARG A 7 -3.89 9.17 12.77
C ARG A 7 -4.83 10.37 12.67
N ASN A 8 -5.07 10.81 11.44
CA ASN A 8 -5.95 11.95 11.19
C ASN A 8 -7.44 11.56 11.20
N ASN A 9 -7.79 10.27 11.21
CA ASN A 9 -9.15 9.75 11.19
C ASN A 9 -9.27 8.38 11.90
N GLU A 10 -10.48 8.06 12.37
CA GLU A 10 -10.84 6.73 12.91
C GLU A 10 -10.80 5.64 11.82
N ARG A 11 -10.55 4.39 12.23
CA ARG A 11 -10.55 3.21 11.35
C ARG A 11 -11.62 2.24 11.79
N HIS A 12 -12.37 1.70 10.84
CA HIS A 12 -13.33 0.63 11.06
C HIS A 12 -12.81 -0.66 10.42
N GLU A 13 -13.00 -1.79 11.09
CA GLU A 13 -12.71 -3.10 10.50
C GLU A 13 -13.69 -3.38 9.38
N TYR A 14 -13.16 -3.75 8.21
CA TYR A 14 -13.94 -4.06 7.03
C TYR A 14 -13.27 -5.18 6.24
N VAL A 15 -14.01 -6.25 5.95
CA VAL A 15 -13.51 -7.42 5.22
C VAL A 15 -14.30 -7.57 3.93
N ALA A 16 -13.63 -7.46 2.79
CA ALA A 16 -14.22 -7.66 1.47
C ALA A 16 -13.18 -8.18 0.45
N PRO A 17 -13.62 -8.93 -0.58
CA PRO A 17 -12.76 -9.25 -1.72
C PRO A 17 -12.20 -7.97 -2.33
N THR A 18 -10.87 -7.90 -2.43
CA THR A 18 -10.14 -6.72 -2.87
C THR A 18 -9.08 -7.13 -3.88
N ALA A 19 -9.06 -6.45 -5.03
CA ALA A 19 -7.99 -6.58 -6.01
C ALA A 19 -7.23 -5.26 -6.12
N MET A 20 -5.90 -5.32 -6.09
CA MET A 20 -5.03 -4.15 -6.21
C MET A 20 -4.18 -4.25 -7.47
N MET A 21 -4.20 -3.20 -8.29
CA MET A 21 -3.33 -3.02 -9.44
C MET A 21 -2.36 -1.89 -9.16
N LEU A 22 -1.06 -2.13 -9.38
CA LEU A 22 -0.06 -1.07 -9.35
C LEU A 22 -0.16 -0.28 -10.65
N ALA A 23 -0.62 0.96 -10.57
CA ALA A 23 -0.59 1.90 -11.68
C ALA A 23 0.81 2.55 -11.70
N ALA A 24 1.83 1.76 -12.02
CA ALA A 24 3.21 2.20 -11.85
C ALA A 24 3.55 3.34 -12.84
N GLY A 25 3.85 4.52 -12.29
CA GLY A 25 4.85 5.41 -12.86
C GLY A 25 6.26 4.87 -12.60
N SER A 26 7.30 5.53 -13.13
CA SER A 26 8.68 5.16 -12.82
C SER A 26 9.03 5.50 -11.37
N LEU A 27 9.54 4.52 -10.62
CA LEU A 27 10.24 4.75 -9.36
C LEU A 27 11.71 4.97 -9.65
N GLU A 28 12.29 6.05 -9.15
CA GLU A 28 13.73 6.30 -9.23
C GLU A 28 14.37 5.97 -7.88
N GLY A 29 15.50 5.25 -7.91
CA GLY A 29 16.11 4.73 -6.70
C GLY A 29 17.45 4.04 -6.93
N GLU A 30 17.97 3.47 -5.85
CA GLU A 30 19.23 2.71 -5.82
C GLU A 30 19.00 1.26 -5.37
N THR A 31 19.79 0.33 -5.90
CA THR A 31 19.82 -1.06 -5.41
C THR A 31 20.60 -1.13 -4.11
N VAL A 32 19.96 -1.64 -3.06
CA VAL A 32 20.55 -1.82 -1.72
C VAL A 32 21.18 -3.21 -1.58
N ASN A 33 20.55 -4.23 -2.15
CA ASN A 33 21.03 -5.61 -2.10
C ASN A 33 20.59 -6.36 -3.36
N ALA A 34 21.39 -7.31 -3.84
CA ALA A 34 21.05 -8.16 -4.98
C ALA A 34 21.60 -9.58 -4.78
N SER A 35 20.88 -10.56 -5.34
CA SER A 35 21.26 -11.95 -5.43
C SER A 35 20.95 -12.49 -6.83
N GLU A 36 21.26 -13.76 -7.09
CA GLU A 36 20.90 -14.43 -8.35
C GLU A 36 19.37 -14.46 -8.60
N HIS A 37 18.56 -14.37 -7.54
CA HIS A 37 17.11 -14.55 -7.62
C HIS A 37 16.29 -13.31 -7.24
N GLY A 38 16.93 -12.19 -6.92
CA GLY A 38 16.17 -11.01 -6.53
C GLY A 38 17.02 -9.78 -6.20
N LEU A 39 16.33 -8.66 -6.02
CA LEU A 39 16.91 -7.37 -5.69
C LEU A 39 16.05 -6.62 -4.67
N LEU A 40 16.73 -5.92 -3.76
CA LEU A 40 16.15 -4.94 -2.85
C LEU A 40 16.54 -3.55 -3.33
N ILE A 41 15.55 -2.70 -3.60
CA ILE A 41 15.77 -1.30 -3.96
C ILE A 41 15.29 -0.37 -2.85
N ARG A 42 15.99 0.76 -2.73
CA ARG A 42 15.51 1.95 -2.03
C ARG A 42 15.15 2.96 -3.09
N ALA A 43 13.85 3.20 -3.25
CA ALA A 43 13.34 4.20 -4.20
C ALA A 43 12.72 5.39 -3.48
N THR A 44 12.80 6.55 -4.13
CA THR A 44 12.06 7.75 -3.77
C THR A 44 10.94 7.97 -4.77
N GLY A 45 9.75 8.31 -4.29
CA GLY A 45 8.56 8.49 -5.11
C GLY A 45 7.35 7.80 -4.50
N THR A 46 6.20 7.94 -5.16
CA THR A 46 4.94 7.35 -4.72
C THR A 46 4.47 6.30 -5.72
N ILE A 47 4.11 5.12 -5.24
CA ILE A 47 3.51 4.09 -6.07
C ILE A 47 2.02 4.35 -6.12
N SER A 48 1.53 4.83 -7.27
CA SER A 48 0.11 4.95 -7.52
C SER A 48 -0.54 3.58 -7.66
N VAL A 49 -1.72 3.42 -7.07
CA VAL A 49 -2.48 2.17 -7.09
C VAL A 49 -3.91 2.42 -7.51
N ILE A 50 -4.50 1.39 -8.12
CA ILE A 50 -5.93 1.28 -8.36
C ILE A 50 -6.41 0.07 -7.56
N VAL A 51 -7.40 0.27 -6.70
CA VAL A 51 -7.98 -0.77 -5.87
C VAL A 51 -9.44 -0.95 -6.25
N LYS A 52 -9.81 -2.19 -6.57
CA LYS A 52 -11.20 -2.58 -6.76
C LYS A 52 -11.70 -3.24 -5.50
N ILE A 53 -12.71 -2.64 -4.89
CA ILE A 53 -13.41 -3.15 -3.71
C ILE A 53 -14.86 -3.31 -4.11
N LYS A 54 -15.34 -4.56 -4.18
CA LYS A 54 -16.65 -4.90 -4.79
C LYS A 54 -16.77 -4.31 -6.21
N ASP A 55 -17.78 -3.49 -6.46
CA ASP A 55 -18.08 -2.86 -7.75
C ASP A 55 -17.53 -1.42 -7.86
N LYS A 56 -16.74 -0.97 -6.88
CA LYS A 56 -16.13 0.37 -6.86
C LYS A 56 -14.63 0.32 -7.08
N GLU A 57 -14.12 1.30 -7.82
CA GLU A 57 -12.70 1.50 -8.08
C GLU A 57 -12.22 2.75 -7.34
N TYR A 58 -11.12 2.61 -6.62
CA TYR A 58 -10.48 3.70 -5.86
C TYR A 58 -9.05 3.89 -6.35
N ARG A 59 -8.64 5.15 -6.49
CA ARG A 59 -7.25 5.53 -6.75
C ARG A 59 -6.58 5.95 -5.46
N GLY A 60 -5.27 5.75 -5.38
CA GLY A 60 -4.50 6.14 -4.22
C GLY A 60 -3.02 5.84 -4.36
N ARG A 61 -2.33 5.81 -3.22
CA ARG A 61 -0.88 5.61 -3.12
C ARG A 61 -0.57 4.51 -2.12
N LEU A 62 0.37 3.63 -2.46
CA LEU A 62 0.92 2.67 -1.50
C LEU A 62 1.80 3.40 -0.49
N VAL A 63 1.45 3.28 0.79
CA VAL A 63 2.17 3.90 1.92
C VAL A 63 3.12 2.92 2.57
N ARG A 64 2.71 1.66 2.73
CA ARG A 64 3.49 0.63 3.42
C ARG A 64 3.10 -0.77 2.96
N ALA A 65 4.08 -1.66 2.87
CA ALA A 65 3.89 -3.11 2.78
C ALA A 65 4.53 -3.78 4.00
N GLU A 66 3.83 -4.71 4.64
CA GLU A 66 4.27 -5.38 5.87
C GLU A 66 4.03 -6.90 5.75
N PRO A 67 5.10 -7.71 5.66
CA PRO A 67 4.97 -9.15 5.53
C PRO A 67 4.40 -9.77 6.80
N MET A 68 3.60 -10.83 6.63
CA MET A 68 3.00 -11.58 7.73
C MET A 68 3.63 -12.96 7.88
N VAL A 69 3.48 -13.54 9.07
CA VAL A 69 4.01 -14.87 9.42
C VAL A 69 3.35 -15.99 8.60
N ASP A 70 2.11 -15.79 8.17
CA ASP A 70 1.32 -16.74 7.37
C ASP A 70 1.65 -16.69 5.87
N GLY A 71 2.66 -15.92 5.46
CA GLY A 71 3.03 -15.71 4.06
C GLY A 71 2.19 -14.64 3.35
N GLY A 72 1.23 -14.00 4.05
CA GLY A 72 0.52 -12.83 3.57
C GLY A 72 1.37 -11.55 3.62
N THR A 73 0.82 -10.45 3.11
CA THR A 73 1.40 -9.12 3.25
C THR A 73 0.29 -8.10 3.38
N TYR A 74 0.33 -7.29 4.44
CA TYR A 74 -0.57 -6.14 4.57
C TYR A 74 -0.05 -4.97 3.75
N TYR A 75 -0.92 -4.38 2.94
CA TYR A 75 -0.65 -3.17 2.18
C TYR A 75 -1.49 -2.03 2.74
N ALA A 76 -0.85 -0.96 3.22
CA ALA A 76 -1.52 0.25 3.67
C ALA A 76 -1.54 1.27 2.52
N LEU A 77 -2.73 1.77 2.20
CA LEU A 77 -2.97 2.68 1.09
C LEU A 77 -3.52 4.01 1.59
N ASP A 78 -3.14 5.10 0.94
CA ASP A 78 -3.74 6.43 1.08
C ASP A 78 -4.61 6.69 -0.14
N LEU A 79 -5.92 6.75 0.04
CA LEU A 79 -6.88 6.89 -1.07
C LEU A 79 -7.04 8.38 -1.43
N ASP A 80 -7.14 8.67 -2.74
CA ASP A 80 -7.37 10.03 -3.22
C ASP A 80 -8.79 10.51 -2.87
N ASP A 81 -9.75 9.59 -2.87
CA ASP A 81 -11.15 9.82 -2.52
C ASP A 81 -11.54 9.11 -1.21
N LYS A 82 -12.61 9.59 -0.58
CA LYS A 82 -13.16 8.94 0.61
C LYS A 82 -13.64 7.53 0.28
N PHE A 83 -13.32 6.59 1.17
CA PHE A 83 -13.87 5.25 1.10
C PHE A 83 -15.36 5.29 1.44
N GLU A 84 -16.19 4.78 0.53
CA GLU A 84 -17.65 4.71 0.69
C GLU A 84 -18.08 3.26 0.87
N GLN A 85 -18.74 2.99 2.01
CA GLN A 85 -19.28 1.67 2.36
C GLN A 85 -20.71 1.46 1.87
#